data_AF-A0A7C3J1S0-F1
#
_entry.id   AF-A0A7C3J1S0-F1
#
_cell.length_a   1.000
_cell.length_b   1.000
_cell.length_c   1.000
_cell.angle_alpha   90.00
_cell.angle_beta   90.00
_cell.angle_gamma   90.00
#
_symmetry.space_group_name_H-M   'P 1'
#
loop_
_entity.id
_entity.type
_entity.pdbx_description
1 polymer ?
#
loop_
_entity_poly.entity_id
_entity_poly.type
_entity_poly.pdbx_seq_one_letter_code
_entity_poly.pdbx_strand_id
1 'polypeptide(L)'
;MFPSGEMMILALQAIDFSSLLEQLYYIAYKAIIFALIIFAGWIIGRVVGELVGRIVKRLGGDPLVRNMAIGRAIVKSGMTIPGFFKGIAKWAIYLAALLFALQSLEMATISEPVQAILSMMPRIVGAILIFVVGAIIADGIGELAKRSFTPEQRQVFYIDLLGNSLKVLLYFIVITITLSEVGIDVTILYVVAQAFAWGFAIFMGIFAGIIAAWLLKDKFKELVGP
;
A
#
# COMPACT_ATOMS: atom_id res chain seq x y z
N MET A 1 59.28 -16.75 20.45
CA MET A 1 60.31 -16.37 19.45
C MET A 1 59.84 -15.05 18.85
N PHE A 2 60.33 -13.91 19.36
CA PHE A 2 59.94 -12.61 18.83
C PHE A 2 60.54 -12.44 17.44
N PRO A 3 59.82 -11.86 16.46
CA PRO A 3 60.39 -11.60 15.15
C PRO A 3 61.64 -10.74 15.31
N SER A 4 62.73 -11.07 14.62
CA SER A 4 63.93 -10.22 14.59
C SER A 4 63.57 -8.81 14.11
N GLY A 5 64.33 -7.79 14.52
CA GLY A 5 64.07 -6.40 14.11
C GLY A 5 63.97 -6.22 12.59
N GLU A 6 64.68 -7.04 11.82
CA GLU A 6 64.61 -7.08 10.36
C GLU A 6 63.27 -7.60 9.82
N MET A 7 62.67 -8.62 10.46
CA MET A 7 61.33 -9.13 10.10
C MET A 7 60.25 -8.06 10.34
N MET A 8 60.43 -7.21 11.35
CA MET A 8 59.50 -6.12 11.65
C MET A 8 59.64 -4.95 10.65
N ILE A 9 60.87 -4.64 10.20
CA ILE A 9 61.12 -3.64 9.15
C ILE A 9 60.59 -4.12 7.79
N LEU A 10 60.73 -5.41 7.47
CA LEU A 10 60.15 -6.01 6.25
C LEU A 10 58.62 -6.03 6.30
N ALA A 11 58.01 -6.29 7.46
CA ALA A 11 56.57 -6.21 7.65
C ALA A 11 56.04 -4.76 7.50
N LEU A 12 56.81 -3.76 7.94
CA LEU A 12 56.49 -2.35 7.75
C LEU A 12 56.64 -1.88 6.30
N GLN A 13 57.60 -2.43 5.54
CA GLN A 13 57.73 -2.21 4.09
C GLN A 13 56.65 -2.95 3.27
N ALA A 14 56.07 -4.02 3.82
CA ALA A 14 54.97 -4.78 3.21
C ALA A 14 53.60 -4.08 3.36
N ILE A 15 53.50 -3.01 4.16
CA ILE A 15 52.33 -2.14 4.17
C ILE A 15 52.41 -1.27 2.91
N ASP A 16 51.83 -1.79 1.83
CA ASP A 16 51.74 -1.07 0.57
C ASP A 16 50.73 0.07 0.70
N PHE A 17 51.22 1.31 0.69
CA PHE A 17 50.38 2.51 0.77
C PHE A 17 49.31 2.54 -0.35
N SER A 18 49.59 1.94 -1.51
CA SER A 18 48.61 1.82 -2.59
C SER A 18 47.41 0.96 -2.19
N SER A 19 47.63 -0.15 -1.48
CA SER A 19 46.56 -1.02 -0.96
C SER A 19 45.67 -0.30 0.07
N LEU A 20 46.24 0.59 0.88
CA LEU A 20 45.49 1.40 1.84
C LEU A 20 44.64 2.45 1.12
N LEU A 21 45.16 3.07 0.06
CA LEU A 21 44.42 4.03 -0.76
C LEU A 21 43.26 3.37 -1.51
N GLU A 22 43.45 2.16 -2.04
CA GLU A 22 42.40 1.38 -2.69
C GLU A 22 41.27 1.01 -1.72
N GLN A 23 41.62 0.57 -0.50
CA GLN A 23 40.62 0.30 0.54
C GLN A 23 39.87 1.56 0.97
N LEU A 24 40.57 2.68 1.15
CA LEU A 24 39.94 3.96 1.46
C LEU A 24 38.99 4.41 0.36
N TYR A 25 39.39 4.28 -0.91
CA TYR A 25 38.53 4.59 -2.05
C TYR A 25 37.26 3.74 -2.06
N TYR A 26 37.39 2.42 -1.85
CA TYR A 26 36.26 1.50 -1.81
C TYR A 26 35.29 1.80 -0.66
N ILE A 27 35.81 2.08 0.54
CA ILE A 27 34.98 2.47 1.70
C ILE A 27 34.28 3.81 1.45
N ALA A 28 35.00 4.80 0.92
CA ALA A 28 34.43 6.11 0.59
C ALA A 28 33.32 6.00 -0.46
N TYR A 29 33.53 5.23 -1.53
CA TYR A 29 32.54 4.97 -2.57
C TYR A 29 31.27 4.34 -1.99
N LYS A 30 31.41 3.30 -1.16
CA LYS A 30 30.28 2.65 -0.48
C LYS A 30 29.55 3.58 0.49
N ALA A 31 30.29 4.41 1.23
CA ALA A 31 29.70 5.39 2.14
C ALA A 31 28.85 6.44 1.38
N ILE A 32 29.29 6.84 0.18
CA ILE A 32 28.50 7.75 -0.68
C ILE A 32 27.21 7.06 -1.14
N ILE A 33 27.27 5.80 -1.59
CA ILE A 33 26.07 5.05 -1.98
C ILE A 33 25.11 4.90 -0.80
N PHE A 34 25.61 4.52 0.37
CA PHE A 34 24.83 4.42 1.60
C PHE A 34 24.10 5.74 1.89
N ALA A 35 24.82 6.86 1.85
CA ALA A 35 24.26 8.18 2.09
C ALA A 35 23.18 8.56 1.07
N LEU A 36 23.40 8.27 -0.22
CA LEU A 36 22.42 8.50 -1.29
C LEU A 36 21.14 7.70 -1.08
N ILE A 37 21.25 6.43 -0.69
CA ILE A 37 20.09 5.56 -0.44
C ILE A 37 19.27 6.10 0.75
N ILE A 38 19.93 6.43 1.85
CA ILE A 38 19.25 7.03 3.03
C ILE A 38 18.56 8.34 2.64
N PHE A 39 19.23 9.19 1.86
CA PHE A 39 18.68 10.44 1.39
C PHE A 39 17.44 10.24 0.52
N ALA A 40 17.49 9.32 -0.45
CA ALA A 40 16.35 8.96 -1.29
C ALA A 40 15.18 8.42 -0.44
N GLY A 41 15.46 7.51 0.49
CA GLY A 41 14.48 6.97 1.42
C GLY A 41 13.80 8.04 2.28
N TRP A 42 14.56 9.02 2.74
CA TRP A 42 14.02 10.15 3.51
C TRP A 42 13.02 10.98 2.71
N ILE A 43 13.34 11.28 1.45
CA ILE A 43 12.47 12.00 0.51
C ILE A 43 11.21 11.20 0.22
N ILE A 44 11.37 9.95 -0.24
CA ILE A 44 10.25 9.06 -0.60
C ILE A 44 9.33 8.86 0.61
N GLY A 45 9.90 8.61 1.78
CA GLY A 45 9.15 8.42 3.02
C GLY A 45 8.30 9.64 3.36
N ARG A 46 8.85 10.85 3.24
CA ARG A 46 8.08 12.08 3.47
C ARG A 46 6.91 12.20 2.48
N VAL A 47 7.15 11.97 1.19
CA VAL A 47 6.14 12.11 0.14
C VAL A 47 5.01 11.09 0.33
N VAL A 48 5.35 9.81 0.47
CA VAL A 48 4.37 8.73 0.63
C VAL A 48 3.61 8.87 1.94
N GLY A 49 4.30 9.19 3.05
CA GLY A 49 3.64 9.40 4.34
C GLY A 49 2.61 10.54 4.29
N GLU A 50 2.93 11.63 3.59
CA GLU A 50 2.00 12.75 3.41
C GLU A 50 0.81 12.38 2.51
N LEU A 51 1.03 11.56 1.48
CA LEU A 51 -0.02 11.06 0.61
C LEU A 51 -0.99 10.15 1.39
N VAL A 52 -0.44 9.18 2.15
CA VAL A 52 -1.21 8.27 3.01
C VAL A 52 -2.04 9.04 4.03
N GLY A 53 -1.42 9.99 4.75
CA GLY A 53 -2.14 10.81 5.72
C GLY A 53 -3.28 11.62 5.10
N ARG A 54 -3.06 12.23 3.93
CA ARG A 54 -4.12 12.97 3.21
C ARG A 54 -5.27 12.07 2.79
N ILE A 55 -4.98 10.84 2.39
CA ILE A 55 -6.01 9.91 1.91
C ILE A 55 -6.83 9.39 3.07
N VAL A 56 -6.20 8.92 4.15
CA VAL A 56 -6.91 8.48 5.35
C VAL A 56 -7.81 9.60 5.90
N LYS A 57 -7.37 10.86 5.81
CA LYS A 57 -8.20 12.03 6.14
C LYS A 57 -9.39 12.20 5.19
N ARG A 58 -9.21 12.02 3.88
CA ARG A 58 -10.25 12.17 2.84
C ARG A 58 -11.30 11.06 2.84
N LEU A 59 -10.90 9.82 3.12
CA LEU A 59 -11.81 8.66 3.17
C LEU A 59 -12.77 8.69 4.38
N GLY A 60 -12.76 9.78 5.15
CA GLY A 60 -13.63 9.95 6.31
C GLY A 60 -13.26 8.99 7.43
N GLY A 61 -11.97 8.93 7.81
CA GLY A 61 -11.41 8.05 8.83
C GLY A 61 -11.94 8.22 10.25
N ASP A 62 -13.23 8.47 10.44
CA ASP A 62 -13.81 8.94 11.70
C ASP A 62 -14.98 8.10 12.24
N PRO A 63 -15.86 7.45 11.43
CA PRO A 63 -16.85 6.54 12.02
C PRO A 63 -16.37 5.08 12.04
N LEU A 64 -16.03 4.51 10.88
CA LEU A 64 -15.79 3.07 10.73
C LEU A 64 -14.55 2.59 11.50
N VAL A 65 -13.40 3.24 11.30
CA VAL A 65 -12.14 2.85 11.97
C VAL A 65 -12.16 3.23 13.45
N ARG A 66 -12.78 4.36 13.81
CA ARG A 66 -12.91 4.81 15.22
C ARG A 66 -13.76 3.86 16.05
N ASN A 67 -14.73 3.19 15.42
CA ASN A 67 -15.57 2.17 16.06
C ASN A 67 -14.86 0.81 16.17
N MET A 68 -13.70 0.62 15.56
CA MET A 68 -12.86 -0.57 15.74
C MET A 68 -11.97 -0.44 16.98
N ALA A 69 -11.58 -1.58 17.57
CA ALA A 69 -10.72 -1.61 18.76
C ALA A 69 -9.39 -0.86 18.53
N ILE A 70 -8.81 -0.98 17.33
CA ILE A 70 -7.55 -0.34 16.97
C ILE A 70 -7.69 1.19 16.85
N GLY A 71 -8.80 1.69 16.29
CA GLY A 71 -9.03 3.13 16.17
C GLY A 71 -9.25 3.79 17.54
N ARG A 72 -9.96 3.12 18.45
CA ARG A 72 -10.08 3.58 19.84
C ARG A 72 -8.72 3.65 20.55
N ALA A 73 -7.85 2.65 20.35
CA ALA A 73 -6.52 2.63 20.93
C ALA A 73 -5.63 3.78 20.41
N ILE A 74 -5.68 4.06 19.10
CA ILE A 74 -4.94 5.16 18.46
C ILE A 74 -5.42 6.53 18.98
N VAL A 75 -6.73 6.74 19.08
CA VAL A 75 -7.26 8.01 19.61
C VAL A 75 -6.92 8.16 21.09
N LYS A 76 -6.97 7.08 21.88
CA LYS A 76 -6.61 7.07 23.30
C LYS A 76 -5.13 7.40 23.54
N SER A 77 -4.25 7.13 22.58
CA SER A 77 -2.83 7.51 22.66
C SER A 77 -2.55 8.98 22.28
N GLY A 78 -3.59 9.78 21.99
CA GLY A 78 -3.46 11.19 21.62
C GLY A 78 -3.07 11.41 20.15
N MET A 79 -3.04 10.35 19.34
CA MET A 79 -2.75 10.44 17.91
C MET A 79 -4.03 10.51 17.08
N THR A 80 -3.94 11.16 15.92
CA THR A 80 -5.01 11.13 14.92
C THR A 80 -4.86 9.89 14.04
N ILE A 81 -5.97 9.31 13.57
CA ILE A 81 -5.93 8.14 12.65
C ILE A 81 -5.08 8.46 11.40
N PRO A 82 -5.26 9.60 10.70
CA PRO A 82 -4.38 9.97 9.60
C PRO A 82 -2.90 10.10 9.99
N GLY A 83 -2.61 10.65 11.18
CA GLY A 83 -1.26 10.81 11.70
C GLY A 83 -0.56 9.48 11.99
N PHE A 84 -1.30 8.51 12.53
CA PHE A 84 -0.80 7.17 12.79
C PHE A 84 -0.40 6.45 11.50
N PHE A 85 -1.28 6.41 10.50
CA PHE A 85 -0.98 5.79 9.21
C PHE A 85 0.14 6.51 8.44
N LYS A 86 0.20 7.85 8.52
CA LYS A 86 1.34 8.64 8.02
C LYS A 86 2.65 8.20 8.70
N GLY A 87 2.64 8.04 10.03
CA GLY A 87 3.79 7.59 10.80
C GLY A 87 4.27 6.20 10.39
N ILE A 88 3.36 5.24 10.29
CA ILE A 88 3.66 3.86 9.86
C ILE A 88 4.26 3.86 8.46
N ALA A 89 3.66 4.57 7.50
CA ALA A 89 4.16 4.62 6.13
C ALA A 89 5.58 5.20 6.06
N LYS A 90 5.84 6.30 6.78
CA LYS A 90 7.20 6.88 6.88
C LYS A 90 8.19 5.90 7.48
N TRP A 91 7.81 5.27 8.58
CA TRP A 91 8.69 4.35 9.31
C TRP A 91 9.05 3.13 8.46
N ALA A 92 8.07 2.54 7.76
CA ALA A 92 8.32 1.41 6.85
C ALA A 92 9.33 1.79 5.74
N ILE A 93 9.19 2.98 5.15
CA ILE A 93 10.11 3.45 4.08
C ILE A 93 11.50 3.78 4.64
N TYR A 94 11.59 4.34 5.85
CA TYR A 94 12.89 4.61 6.47
C TYR A 94 13.62 3.32 6.82
N LEU A 95 12.90 2.33 7.34
CA LEU A 95 13.46 1.01 7.59
C LEU A 95 13.91 0.34 6.30
N ALA A 96 13.10 0.43 5.23
CA ALA A 96 13.48 -0.03 3.89
C ALA A 96 14.80 0.57 3.43
N ALA A 97 14.89 1.89 3.45
CA ALA A 97 16.06 2.62 2.99
C ALA A 97 17.29 2.29 3.82
N LEU A 98 17.14 2.14 5.14
CA LEU A 98 18.22 1.70 6.01
C LEU A 98 18.74 0.32 5.61
N LEU A 99 17.86 -0.65 5.39
CA LEU A 99 18.26 -1.98 4.97
C LEU A 99 18.96 -1.95 3.60
N PHE A 100 18.49 -1.14 2.65
CA PHE A 100 19.11 -1.00 1.33
C PHE A 100 20.50 -0.39 1.43
N ALA A 101 20.63 0.62 2.30
CA ALA A 101 21.89 1.27 2.56
C ALA A 101 22.88 0.28 3.20
N LEU A 102 22.45 -0.49 4.20
CA LEU A 102 23.26 -1.54 4.81
C LEU A 102 23.69 -2.62 3.81
N GLN A 103 22.84 -2.99 2.86
CA GLN A 103 23.20 -3.92 1.79
C GLN A 103 24.33 -3.37 0.90
N SER A 104 24.34 -2.07 0.60
CA SER A 104 25.39 -1.46 -0.22
C SER A 104 26.79 -1.55 0.39
N LEU A 105 26.88 -1.86 1.69
CA LEU A 105 28.15 -2.10 2.37
C LEU A 105 28.70 -3.51 2.10
N GLU A 106 27.90 -4.42 1.52
CA GLU A 106 28.23 -5.82 1.14
C GLU A 106 28.91 -6.63 2.26
N MET A 107 28.41 -6.50 3.50
CA MET A 107 28.82 -7.42 4.56
C MET A 107 28.28 -8.83 4.25
N ALA A 108 29.13 -9.70 3.69
CA ALA A 108 28.80 -11.00 3.13
C ALA A 108 28.01 -11.96 4.06
N THR A 109 28.05 -11.74 5.38
CA THR A 109 27.34 -12.57 6.37
C THR A 109 25.88 -12.16 6.57
N ILE A 110 25.47 -10.98 6.08
CA ILE A 110 24.14 -10.38 6.33
C ILE A 110 23.31 -10.31 5.02
N SER A 111 23.91 -10.61 3.87
CA SER A 111 23.38 -10.29 2.55
C SER A 111 22.14 -11.07 2.13
N GLU A 112 21.97 -12.34 2.51
CA GLU A 112 20.82 -13.15 2.03
C GLU A 112 19.50 -12.80 2.73
N PRO A 113 19.38 -12.79 4.07
CA PRO A 113 18.14 -12.40 4.75
C PRO A 113 17.76 -10.95 4.45
N VAL A 114 18.76 -10.07 4.34
CA VAL A 114 18.53 -8.66 3.98
C VAL A 114 18.02 -8.54 2.55
N GLN A 115 18.57 -9.27 1.58
CA GLN A 115 18.04 -9.28 0.21
C GLN A 115 16.57 -9.70 0.13
N ALA A 116 16.17 -10.72 0.90
CA ALA A 116 14.78 -11.15 0.95
C ALA A 116 13.87 -10.02 1.45
N ILE A 117 14.22 -9.39 2.57
CA ILE A 117 13.43 -8.27 3.14
C ILE A 117 13.41 -7.07 2.19
N LEU A 118 14.53 -6.79 1.51
CA LEU A 118 14.64 -5.68 0.57
C LEU A 118 13.80 -5.86 -0.69
N SER A 119 13.70 -7.08 -1.19
CA SER A 119 12.80 -7.38 -2.32
C SER A 119 11.32 -7.11 -1.98
N MET A 120 10.95 -7.15 -0.70
CA MET A 120 9.60 -6.81 -0.23
C MET A 120 9.36 -5.31 -0.14
N MET A 121 10.40 -4.48 0.00
CA MET A 121 10.23 -3.05 0.23
C MET A 121 9.57 -2.31 -0.95
N PRO A 122 9.97 -2.53 -2.22
CA PRO A 122 9.24 -1.98 -3.37
C PRO A 122 7.78 -2.42 -3.38
N ARG A 123 7.51 -3.68 -3.00
CA ARG A 123 6.16 -4.23 -2.91
C ARG A 123 5.32 -3.54 -1.84
N ILE A 124 5.90 -3.23 -0.68
CA ILE A 124 5.19 -2.47 0.38
C ILE A 124 4.81 -1.07 -0.13
N VAL A 125 5.71 -0.39 -0.84
CA VAL A 125 5.39 0.91 -1.45
C VAL A 125 4.29 0.76 -2.49
N GLY A 126 4.38 -0.27 -3.35
CA GLY A 126 3.34 -0.63 -4.32
C GLY A 126 1.99 -0.88 -3.66
N ALA A 127 1.96 -1.69 -2.59
CA ALA A 127 0.78 -2.01 -1.82
C ALA A 127 0.13 -0.74 -1.22
N ILE A 128 0.93 0.15 -0.64
CA ILE A 128 0.44 1.44 -0.12
C ILE A 128 -0.18 2.25 -1.25
N LEU A 129 0.47 2.36 -2.42
CA LEU A 129 -0.04 3.10 -3.57
C LEU A 129 -1.35 2.48 -4.11
N ILE A 130 -1.40 1.16 -4.24
CA ILE A 130 -2.59 0.42 -4.68
C ILE A 130 -3.75 0.64 -3.71
N PHE A 131 -3.51 0.53 -2.41
CA PHE A 131 -4.53 0.78 -1.40
C PHE A 131 -5.08 2.20 -1.49
N VAL A 132 -4.17 3.17 -1.61
CA VAL A 132 -4.45 4.60 -1.76
C VAL A 132 -5.32 4.88 -2.98
N VAL A 133 -4.88 4.46 -4.16
CA VAL A 133 -5.58 4.72 -5.42
C VAL A 133 -6.88 3.93 -5.47
N GLY A 134 -6.85 2.67 -5.06
CA GLY A 134 -8.00 1.79 -4.99
C GLY A 134 -9.10 2.32 -4.08
N ALA A 135 -8.75 2.84 -2.89
CA ALA A 135 -9.71 3.42 -1.97
C ALA A 135 -10.37 4.70 -2.55
N ILE A 136 -9.60 5.54 -3.23
CA ILE A 136 -10.14 6.73 -3.92
C ILE A 136 -11.14 6.32 -5.00
N ILE A 137 -10.78 5.30 -5.81
CA ILE A 137 -11.66 4.77 -6.85
C ILE A 137 -12.92 4.16 -6.23
N ALA A 138 -12.79 3.37 -5.17
CA ALA A 138 -13.92 2.76 -4.46
C ALA A 138 -14.91 3.81 -3.93
N ASP A 139 -14.39 4.88 -3.35
CA ASP A 139 -15.18 6.01 -2.87
C ASP A 139 -15.87 6.75 -4.01
N GLY A 140 -15.12 7.03 -5.08
CA GLY A 140 -15.66 7.69 -6.27
C GLY A 140 -16.82 6.89 -6.87
N ILE A 141 -16.65 5.59 -7.08
CA ILE A 141 -17.67 4.72 -7.66
C ILE A 141 -18.91 4.63 -6.75
N GLY A 142 -18.73 4.40 -5.45
CA GLY A 142 -19.85 4.30 -4.51
C GLY A 142 -20.65 5.60 -4.40
N GLU A 143 -19.98 6.74 -4.48
CA GLU A 143 -20.62 8.05 -4.42
C GLU A 143 -21.31 8.40 -5.74
N LEU A 144 -20.69 8.11 -6.89
CA LEU A 144 -21.32 8.26 -8.21
C LEU A 144 -22.58 7.42 -8.32
N ALA A 145 -22.54 6.17 -7.84
CA ALA A 145 -23.70 5.29 -7.83
C ALA A 145 -24.89 5.89 -7.05
N LYS A 146 -24.64 6.59 -5.94
CA LYS A 146 -25.69 7.26 -5.17
C LYS A 146 -26.19 8.54 -5.84
N ARG A 147 -25.30 9.30 -6.47
CA ARG A 147 -25.62 10.58 -7.12
C ARG A 147 -26.44 10.44 -8.39
N SER A 148 -26.40 9.27 -9.03
CA SER A 148 -27.23 8.96 -10.21
C SER A 148 -28.74 8.94 -9.91
N PHE A 149 -29.15 8.99 -8.64
CA PHE A 149 -30.55 8.97 -8.22
C PHE A 149 -30.93 10.22 -7.41
N THR A 150 -32.13 10.76 -7.66
CA THR A 150 -32.64 11.90 -6.88
C THR A 150 -32.84 11.54 -5.42
N PRO A 151 -32.78 12.50 -4.47
CA PRO A 151 -32.92 12.25 -3.04
C PRO A 151 -34.21 11.47 -2.69
N GLU A 152 -35.30 11.75 -3.38
CA GLU A 152 -36.60 11.07 -3.21
C GLU A 152 -36.55 9.61 -3.68
N GLN A 153 -35.89 9.33 -4.80
CA GLN A 153 -35.70 7.96 -5.31
C GLN A 153 -34.76 7.13 -4.43
N ARG A 154 -33.81 7.77 -3.74
CA ARG A 154 -32.85 7.08 -2.86
C ARG A 154 -33.52 6.38 -1.68
N GLN A 155 -34.56 6.99 -1.09
CA GLN A 155 -35.30 6.40 0.04
C GLN A 155 -36.20 5.24 -0.38
N VAL A 156 -36.80 5.30 -1.57
CA VAL A 156 -37.73 4.28 -2.06
C VAL A 156 -36.99 3.04 -2.58
N PHE A 157 -35.83 3.21 -3.22
CA PHE A 157 -35.08 2.12 -3.86
C PHE A 157 -33.88 1.62 -3.05
N TYR A 158 -33.73 2.00 -1.78
CA TYR A 158 -32.58 1.61 -0.93
C TYR A 158 -31.21 1.89 -1.59
N ILE A 159 -31.12 2.95 -2.40
CA ILE A 159 -29.92 3.25 -3.21
C ILE A 159 -28.69 3.54 -2.33
N ASP A 160 -28.89 4.15 -1.17
CA ASP A 160 -27.80 4.41 -0.22
C ASP A 160 -27.18 3.10 0.29
N LEU A 161 -28.01 2.06 0.49
CA LEU A 161 -27.55 0.72 0.87
C LEU A 161 -26.77 0.06 -0.26
N LEU A 162 -27.24 0.18 -1.51
CA LEU A 162 -26.56 -0.36 -2.70
C LEU A 162 -25.19 0.32 -2.91
N GLY A 163 -25.15 1.66 -2.87
CA GLY A 163 -23.91 2.41 -3.02
C GLY A 163 -22.91 2.15 -1.90
N ASN A 164 -23.38 1.99 -0.66
CA ASN A 164 -22.52 1.58 0.46
C ASN A 164 -22.02 0.14 0.31
N SER A 165 -22.88 -0.79 -0.10
CA SER A 165 -22.50 -2.19 -0.33
C SER A 165 -21.45 -2.32 -1.44
N LEU A 166 -21.63 -1.58 -2.53
CA LEU A 166 -20.66 -1.49 -3.62
C LEU A 166 -19.32 -0.93 -3.12
N LYS A 167 -19.35 0.15 -2.32
CA LYS A 167 -18.14 0.70 -1.71
C LYS A 167 -17.43 -0.36 -0.85
N VAL A 168 -18.14 -1.07 0.03
CA VAL A 168 -17.58 -2.15 0.86
C VAL A 168 -16.97 -3.26 0.01
N LEU A 169 -17.64 -3.68 -1.06
CA LEU A 169 -17.13 -4.69 -2.00
C LEU A 169 -15.82 -4.25 -2.66
N LEU A 170 -15.78 -3.00 -3.15
CA LEU A 170 -14.58 -2.45 -3.77
C LEU A 170 -13.44 -2.32 -2.77
N TYR A 171 -13.70 -1.92 -1.52
CA TYR A 171 -12.68 -1.95 -0.46
C TYR A 171 -12.15 -3.36 -0.22
N PHE A 172 -13.01 -4.37 -0.21
CA PHE A 172 -12.58 -5.74 -0.02
C PHE A 172 -11.62 -6.21 -1.12
N ILE A 173 -11.94 -5.87 -2.38
CA ILE A 173 -11.07 -6.15 -3.55
C ILE A 173 -9.74 -5.40 -3.40
N VAL A 174 -9.78 -4.10 -3.11
CA VAL A 174 -8.56 -3.27 -2.94
C VAL A 174 -7.67 -3.82 -1.83
N ILE A 175 -8.25 -4.22 -0.69
CA ILE A 175 -7.51 -4.83 0.41
C ILE A 175 -6.88 -6.15 -0.03
N THR A 176 -7.62 -6.99 -0.75
CA THR A 176 -7.11 -8.29 -1.25
C THR A 176 -5.91 -8.09 -2.18
N ILE A 177 -6.00 -7.17 -3.14
CA ILE A 177 -4.90 -6.85 -4.06
C ILE A 177 -3.71 -6.27 -3.28
N THR A 178 -3.96 -5.37 -2.35
CA THR A 178 -2.93 -4.75 -1.50
C THR A 178 -2.16 -5.81 -0.70
N LEU A 179 -2.88 -6.75 -0.08
CA LEU A 179 -2.28 -7.81 0.72
C LEU A 179 -1.48 -8.78 -0.17
N SER A 180 -2.00 -9.11 -1.35
CA SER A 180 -1.28 -9.91 -2.35
C SER A 180 0.05 -9.27 -2.74
N GLU A 181 0.06 -7.95 -2.93
CA GLU A 181 1.26 -7.21 -3.32
C GLU A 181 2.36 -7.33 -2.25
N VAL A 182 1.98 -7.25 -0.96
CA VAL A 182 2.92 -7.45 0.16
C VAL A 182 3.56 -8.85 0.18
N GLY A 183 3.01 -9.81 -0.58
CA GLY A 183 3.46 -11.20 -0.63
C GLY A 183 2.76 -12.10 0.40
N ILE A 184 1.64 -11.64 0.95
CA ILE A 184 0.77 -12.45 1.79
C ILE A 184 -0.03 -13.38 0.86
N ASP A 185 -0.11 -14.67 1.21
CA ASP A 185 -1.02 -15.58 0.52
C ASP A 185 -2.47 -15.18 0.82
N VAL A 186 -3.11 -14.61 -0.20
CA VAL A 186 -4.49 -14.14 -0.14
C VAL A 186 -5.43 -15.02 -0.95
N THR A 187 -5.05 -16.27 -1.27
CA THR A 187 -5.85 -17.15 -2.12
C THR A 187 -7.30 -17.27 -1.61
N ILE A 188 -7.48 -17.42 -0.30
CA ILE A 188 -8.81 -17.48 0.33
C ILE A 188 -9.57 -16.16 0.12
N LEU A 189 -8.92 -15.02 0.35
CA LEU A 189 -9.55 -13.70 0.16
C LEU A 189 -9.91 -13.48 -1.31
N TYR A 190 -9.08 -13.92 -2.25
CA TYR A 190 -9.32 -13.81 -3.68
C TYR A 190 -10.54 -14.63 -4.11
N VAL A 191 -10.65 -15.87 -3.65
CA VAL A 191 -11.84 -16.72 -3.90
C VAL A 191 -13.10 -16.07 -3.36
N VAL A 192 -13.06 -15.56 -2.12
CA VAL A 192 -14.21 -14.86 -1.52
C VAL A 192 -14.53 -13.58 -2.29
N ALA A 193 -13.52 -12.78 -2.66
CA ALA A 193 -13.70 -11.51 -3.37
C ALA A 193 -14.34 -11.74 -4.73
N GLN A 194 -13.90 -12.76 -5.45
CA GLN A 194 -14.51 -13.17 -6.71
C GLN A 194 -15.95 -13.64 -6.52
N ALA A 195 -16.24 -14.46 -5.52
CA ALA A 195 -17.60 -14.92 -5.25
C ALA A 195 -18.56 -13.75 -5.00
N PHE A 196 -18.15 -12.78 -4.17
CA PHE A 196 -18.91 -11.56 -3.94
C PHE A 196 -19.03 -10.68 -5.20
N ALA A 197 -17.96 -10.54 -5.97
CA ALA A 197 -17.97 -9.73 -7.20
C ALA A 197 -18.93 -10.32 -8.26
N TRP A 198 -18.86 -11.63 -8.50
CA TRP A 198 -19.79 -12.32 -9.39
C TRP A 198 -21.23 -12.27 -8.87
N GLY A 199 -21.44 -12.47 -7.56
CA GLY A 199 -22.76 -12.35 -6.94
C GLY A 199 -23.37 -10.96 -7.14
N PHE A 200 -22.58 -9.90 -6.93
CA PHE A 200 -23.01 -8.52 -7.15
C PHE A 200 -23.28 -8.23 -8.63
N ALA A 201 -22.42 -8.72 -9.54
CA ALA A 201 -22.60 -8.54 -10.97
C ALA A 201 -23.89 -9.21 -11.48
N ILE A 202 -24.17 -10.44 -11.05
CA ILE A 202 -25.40 -11.18 -11.38
C ILE A 202 -26.62 -10.46 -10.82
N PHE A 203 -26.56 -10.05 -9.54
CA PHE A 203 -27.64 -9.29 -8.90
C PHE A 203 -27.98 -8.02 -9.68
N MET A 204 -26.96 -7.22 -10.03
CA MET A 204 -27.14 -5.99 -10.81
C MET A 204 -27.69 -6.26 -12.21
N GLY A 205 -27.24 -7.34 -12.87
CA GLY A 205 -27.74 -7.74 -14.19
C GLY A 205 -29.23 -8.10 -14.16
N ILE A 206 -29.66 -8.90 -13.18
CA ILE A 206 -31.06 -9.26 -12.99
C ILE A 206 -31.90 -8.02 -12.66
N PHE A 207 -31.42 -7.20 -11.72
CA PHE A 207 -32.11 -5.99 -11.29
C PHE A 207 -32.34 -5.01 -12.45
N ALA A 208 -31.30 -4.73 -13.24
CA ALA A 208 -31.41 -3.89 -14.44
C ALA A 208 -32.35 -4.50 -15.48
N GLY A 209 -32.31 -5.81 -15.68
CA GLY A 209 -33.21 -6.54 -16.59
C GLY A 209 -34.69 -6.39 -16.20
N ILE A 210 -35.02 -6.51 -14.91
CA ILE A 210 -36.40 -6.34 -14.42
C ILE A 210 -36.89 -4.90 -14.64
N ILE A 211 -36.05 -3.89 -14.36
CA ILE A 211 -36.39 -2.49 -14.57
C ILE A 211 -36.64 -2.20 -16.06
N ALA A 212 -35.73 -2.66 -16.93
CA ALA A 212 -35.86 -2.48 -18.36
C ALA A 212 -37.11 -3.17 -18.92
N ALA A 213 -37.41 -4.38 -18.45
CA ALA A 213 -38.60 -5.12 -18.86
C ALA A 213 -39.89 -4.38 -18.46
N TRP A 214 -39.95 -3.82 -17.25
CA TRP A 214 -41.10 -3.05 -16.79
C TRP A 214 -41.28 -1.75 -17.59
N LEU A 215 -40.18 -1.03 -17.86
CA LEU A 215 -40.20 0.21 -18.65
C LEU A 215 -40.63 -0.01 -20.11
N LEU A 216 -40.21 -1.12 -20.73
CA LEU A 216 -40.59 -1.45 -22.10
C LEU A 216 -42.03 -1.98 -22.21
N LYS A 217 -42.55 -2.61 -21.14
CA LYS A 217 -43.92 -3.15 -21.11
C LYS A 217 -44.97 -2.09 -21.42
N ASP A 218 -44.79 -0.87 -20.91
CA ASP A 218 -45.75 0.22 -21.13
C ASP A 218 -45.74 0.73 -22.57
N LYS A 219 -44.55 0.83 -23.19
CA LYS A 219 -44.40 1.18 -24.61
C LYS A 219 -44.95 0.11 -25.55
N PHE A 220 -44.80 -1.17 -25.19
CA PHE A 220 -45.35 -2.27 -25.97
C PHE A 220 -46.87 -2.26 -25.98
N LYS A 221 -47.53 -1.89 -24.87
CA LYS A 221 -48.99 -1.79 -24.81
C LYS A 221 -49.55 -0.67 -25.69
N GLU A 222 -48.82 0.42 -25.89
CA GLU A 222 -49.23 1.50 -26.81
C GLU A 222 -49.09 1.08 -28.28
N LEU A 223 -48.05 0.33 -28.64
CA LEU A 223 -47.80 -0.10 -30.02
C LEU A 223 -48.69 -1.25 -30.47
N VAL A 224 -49.20 -2.04 -29.52
CA VAL A 224 -50.06 -3.20 -29.77
C VAL A 224 -51.47 -2.92 -29.22
N GLY A 225 -51.96 -1.67 -29.34
CA GLY A 225 -53.31 -1.29 -28.94
C GLY A 225 -54.40 -2.23 -29.50
N PRO A 226 -55.57 -2.28 -28.82
CA PRO A 226 -56.42 -3.45 -28.59
C PRO A 226 -56.69 -4.38 -29.77
#